data_AF-A0AAN8UC78-F1
#
_entry.id   AF-A0AAN8UC78-F1
#
_cell.length_a   1.000
_cell.length_b   1.000
_cell.length_c   1.000
_cell.angle_alpha   90.00
_cell.angle_beta   90.00
_cell.angle_gamma   90.00
#
_symmetry.space_group_name_H-M   'P 1'
#
loop_
_entity.id
_entity.type
_entity.pdbx_description
1 polymer ?
#
loop_
_entity_poly.entity_id
_entity_poly.type
_entity_poly.pdbx_seq_one_letter_code
_entity_poly.pdbx_strand_id
1 'polypeptide(L)'
;MVWLWLQGYLDEQFIQLEDLQDDANPNFVEEVVTLFYGDSARLLHSIEQALESNPLDFNGLEAYMHQFKGSCSSIGARKVKSECTQFREYCNARNAEGCIRTFQQVKQEHATLRRKLETYFQALV
;
A
#
# COMPACT_ATOMS: atom_id res chain seq x y z
N MET A 1 6.17 2.84 -16.65
CA MET A 1 5.71 1.55 -16.12
C MET A 1 6.80 0.48 -16.00
N VAL A 2 7.42 0.06 -17.11
CA VAL A 2 8.33 -1.12 -17.19
C VAL A 2 9.39 -1.17 -16.08
N TRP A 3 9.99 -0.03 -15.71
CA TRP A 3 10.98 0.04 -14.63
C TRP A 3 10.44 -0.29 -13.23
N LEU A 4 9.21 0.08 -12.92
CA LEU A 4 8.58 -0.20 -11.61
C LEU A 4 8.19 -1.67 -11.49
N TRP A 5 7.73 -2.26 -12.58
CA TRP A 5 7.42 -3.68 -12.67
C TRP A 5 8.69 -4.54 -12.58
N LEU A 6 9.76 -4.18 -13.31
CA LEU A 6 11.06 -4.87 -13.24
C LEU A 6 11.71 -4.79 -11.85
N GLN A 7 11.53 -3.68 -11.14
CA GLN A 7 11.99 -3.52 -9.76
C GLN A 7 11.05 -4.20 -8.72
N GLY A 8 9.97 -4.82 -9.19
CA GLY A 8 9.01 -5.58 -8.38
C GLY A 8 8.09 -4.72 -7.51
N TYR A 9 7.99 -3.42 -7.75
CA TYR A 9 7.13 -2.51 -6.99
C TYR A 9 5.66 -2.64 -7.39
N LEU A 10 5.40 -2.86 -8.68
CA LEU A 10 4.07 -3.06 -9.24
C LEU A 10 3.91 -4.50 -9.75
N ASP A 11 2.68 -5.02 -9.70
CA ASP A 11 2.29 -6.28 -10.34
C ASP A 11 1.33 -6.03 -11.52
N GLU A 12 0.82 -7.12 -12.11
CA GLU A 12 -0.05 -7.09 -13.30
C GLU A 12 -1.35 -6.28 -13.10
N GLN A 13 -1.80 -6.06 -11.86
CA GLN A 13 -3.00 -5.28 -11.60
C GLN A 13 -2.84 -3.82 -12.07
N PHE A 14 -1.62 -3.27 -12.02
CA PHE A 14 -1.39 -1.91 -12.50
C PHE A 14 -1.56 -1.81 -14.03
N ILE A 15 -1.20 -2.86 -14.77
CA ILE A 15 -1.41 -2.92 -16.23
C ILE A 15 -2.90 -2.87 -16.53
N GLN A 16 -3.72 -3.62 -15.78
CA GLN A 16 -5.17 -3.57 -15.92
C GLN A 16 -5.75 -2.18 -15.63
N LEU A 17 -5.16 -1.41 -14.71
CA LEU A 17 -5.55 -0.02 -14.48
C LEU A 17 -5.19 0.87 -15.67
N GLU A 18 -4.02 0.69 -16.27
CA GLU A 18 -3.61 1.41 -17.49
C GLU A 18 -4.51 1.08 -18.68
N ASP A 19 -4.94 -0.18 -18.83
CA ASP A 19 -5.86 -0.60 -19.90
C ASP A 19 -7.26 0.02 -19.78
N LEU A 20 -7.64 0.51 -18.60
CA LEU A 20 -8.91 1.22 -18.37
C LEU A 20 -8.82 2.72 -18.71
N GLN A 21 -7.61 3.24 -18.92
CA GLN A 21 -7.39 4.62 -19.33
C GLN A 21 -7.59 4.77 -20.84
N ASP A 22 -8.41 5.74 -21.24
CA ASP A 22 -8.70 6.03 -22.66
C ASP A 22 -8.68 7.54 -22.94
N ASP A 23 -8.92 7.93 -24.19
CA ASP A 23 -8.93 9.33 -24.62
C ASP A 23 -10.04 10.15 -23.93
N ALA A 24 -11.08 9.51 -23.38
CA ALA A 24 -12.15 10.17 -22.65
C ALA A 24 -11.78 10.43 -21.18
N ASN A 25 -10.94 9.57 -20.58
CA ASN A 25 -10.45 9.68 -19.20
C ASN A 25 -8.91 9.53 -19.12
N PRO A 26 -8.14 10.47 -19.69
CA PRO A 26 -6.69 10.34 -19.83
C PRO A 26 -5.91 10.33 -18.51
N ASN A 27 -6.53 10.72 -17.39
CA ASN A 27 -5.90 10.78 -16.07
C ASN A 27 -6.42 9.72 -15.09
N PHE A 28 -7.20 8.74 -15.58
CA PHE A 28 -7.86 7.74 -14.73
C PHE A 28 -6.89 7.06 -13.75
N VAL A 29 -5.71 6.64 -14.22
CA VAL A 29 -4.74 5.94 -13.37
C VAL A 29 -4.17 6.86 -12.29
N GLU A 30 -3.88 8.11 -12.64
CA GLU A 30 -3.37 9.11 -11.68
C GLU A 30 -4.43 9.43 -10.62
N GLU A 31 -5.70 9.55 -10.99
CA GLU A 31 -6.81 9.77 -10.06
C GLU A 31 -6.98 8.59 -9.09
N VAL A 32 -6.97 7.36 -9.59
CA VAL A 32 -7.05 6.14 -8.75
C VAL A 32 -5.88 6.08 -7.78
N VAL A 33 -4.67 6.36 -8.24
CA VAL A 33 -3.46 6.38 -7.39
C VAL A 33 -3.55 7.49 -6.34
N THR A 34 -4.04 8.67 -6.72
CA THR A 34 -4.22 9.81 -5.80
C THR A 34 -5.23 9.47 -4.70
N LEU A 35 -6.36 8.87 -5.06
CA LEU A 35 -7.38 8.40 -4.12
C LEU A 35 -6.80 7.35 -3.16
N PHE A 36 -6.06 6.37 -3.69
CA PHE A 36 -5.38 5.37 -2.87
C PHE A 36 -4.46 6.01 -1.83
N TYR A 37 -3.64 7.01 -2.22
CA TYR A 37 -2.74 7.68 -1.27
C TYR A 37 -3.47 8.53 -0.24
N GLY A 38 -4.60 9.14 -0.60
CA GLY A 38 -5.47 9.85 0.33
C GLY A 38 -6.08 8.94 1.39
N ASP A 39 -6.66 7.81 0.97
CA ASP A 39 -7.31 6.85 1.86
C ASP A 39 -6.28 6.11 2.74
N SER A 40 -5.16 5.70 2.16
CA SER A 40 -4.12 4.98 2.88
C SER A 40 -3.46 5.81 3.98
N ALA A 41 -3.32 7.14 3.81
CA ALA A 41 -2.77 8.00 4.86
C ALA A 41 -3.60 7.94 6.15
N ARG A 42 -4.93 7.93 6.03
CA ARG A 42 -5.84 7.81 7.17
C ARG A 42 -5.72 6.44 7.84
N LEU A 43 -5.67 5.37 7.05
CA LEU A 43 -5.56 4.01 7.55
C LEU A 43 -4.23 3.74 8.25
N LEU A 44 -3.12 4.20 7.68
CA LEU A 44 -1.79 4.12 8.30
C LEU A 44 -1.75 4.85 9.63
N HIS A 45 -2.36 6.04 9.73
CA HIS A 45 -2.45 6.76 10.98
C HIS A 45 -3.24 5.99 12.05
N SER A 46 -4.37 5.37 11.69
CA SER A 46 -5.14 4.53 12.61
C SER A 46 -4.35 3.31 13.11
N ILE A 47 -3.55 2.68 12.24
CA ILE A 47 -2.69 1.56 12.63
C ILE A 47 -1.60 2.03 13.61
N GLU A 48 -1.00 3.20 13.36
CA GLU A 48 0.01 3.79 14.24
C GLU A 48 -0.54 4.03 15.66
N GLN A 49 -1.73 4.62 15.76
CA GLN A 49 -2.41 4.81 17.05
C GLN A 49 -2.75 3.48 17.74
N ALA A 50 -3.19 2.47 16.98
CA ALA A 50 -3.49 1.16 17.53
C ALA A 50 -2.23 0.43 18.05
N LEU A 51 -1.06 0.66 17.44
CA LEU A 51 0.22 0.12 17.90
C LEU A 51 0.72 0.76 19.21
N GLU A 52 0.27 1.98 19.53
CA GLU A 52 0.59 2.67 20.78
C GLU A 52 -0.32 2.24 21.96
N SER A 53 -1.39 1.51 21.67
CA SER A 53 -2.38 1.10 22.68
C SER A 53 -1.84 -0.02 23.60
N ASN A 54 -2.22 -0.01 24.88
CA ASN A 54 -1.86 -1.06 25.84
C ASN A 54 -3.10 -1.55 26.63
N PRO A 55 -3.50 -2.83 26.51
CA PRO A 55 -2.89 -3.88 25.69
C PRO A 55 -3.10 -3.63 24.17
N LEU A 56 -2.18 -4.16 23.35
CA LEU A 56 -2.32 -4.12 21.89
C LEU A 56 -3.55 -4.91 21.44
N ASP A 57 -4.39 -4.29 20.60
CA ASP A 57 -5.47 -4.99 19.91
C ASP A 57 -4.97 -5.63 18.61
N PHE A 58 -4.44 -6.85 18.72
CA PHE A 58 -3.97 -7.61 17.56
C PHE A 58 -5.05 -7.91 16.53
N ASN A 59 -6.31 -8.06 16.95
CA ASN A 59 -7.41 -8.34 16.03
C ASN A 59 -7.77 -7.10 15.23
N GLY A 60 -7.83 -5.93 15.89
CA GLY A 60 -8.00 -4.65 15.21
C GLY A 60 -6.87 -4.34 14.23
N LEU A 61 -5.62 -4.58 14.64
CA LEU A 61 -4.43 -4.43 13.77
C LEU A 61 -4.48 -5.36 12.54
N GLU A 62 -4.89 -6.62 12.74
CA GLU A 62 -5.05 -7.58 11.63
C GLU A 62 -6.12 -7.10 10.65
N ALA A 63 -7.26 -6.64 11.15
CA ALA A 63 -8.36 -6.13 10.33
C ALA A 63 -7.96 -4.90 9.51
N TYR A 64 -7.27 -3.93 10.14
CA TYR A 64 -6.73 -2.77 9.42
C TYR A 64 -5.75 -3.18 8.32
N MET A 65 -4.86 -4.12 8.62
CA MET A 65 -3.86 -4.57 7.66
C MET A 65 -4.48 -5.40 6.52
N HIS A 66 -5.54 -6.16 6.80
CA HIS A 66 -6.33 -6.84 5.78
C HIS A 66 -6.98 -5.84 4.82
N GLN A 67 -7.62 -4.80 5.36
CA GLN A 67 -8.19 -3.71 4.55
C GLN A 67 -7.11 -3.03 3.71
N PHE A 68 -5.98 -2.68 4.33
CA PHE A 68 -4.90 -1.98 3.64
C PHE A 68 -4.29 -2.82 2.51
N LYS A 69 -4.09 -4.12 2.75
CA LYS A 69 -3.66 -5.08 1.72
C LYS A 69 -4.65 -5.13 0.55
N GLY A 70 -5.95 -5.06 0.81
CA GLY A 70 -6.99 -4.98 -0.21
C GLY A 70 -6.82 -3.74 -1.09
N SER A 71 -6.68 -2.56 -0.48
CA SER A 71 -6.41 -1.31 -1.20
C SER A 71 -5.08 -1.35 -1.96
N CYS A 72 -4.02 -1.93 -1.40
CA CYS A 72 -2.75 -2.10 -2.11
C CYS A 72 -2.91 -3.03 -3.32
N SER A 73 -3.81 -4.02 -3.22
CA SER A 73 -4.10 -4.93 -4.32
C SER A 73 -4.75 -4.22 -5.47
N SER A 74 -5.66 -3.24 -5.26
CA SER A 74 -6.34 -2.54 -6.35
C SER A 74 -5.41 -1.73 -7.25
N ILE A 75 -4.27 -1.26 -6.73
CA ILE A 75 -3.25 -0.55 -7.50
C ILE A 75 -1.99 -1.39 -7.79
N GLY A 76 -2.05 -2.69 -7.57
CA GLY A 76 -0.91 -3.58 -7.82
C GLY A 76 0.35 -3.29 -7.00
N ALA A 77 0.24 -2.69 -5.81
CA ALA A 77 1.35 -2.32 -4.94
C ALA A 77 2.01 -3.55 -4.28
N ARG A 78 2.77 -4.32 -5.08
CA ARG A 78 3.28 -5.66 -4.74
C ARG A 78 4.09 -5.71 -3.45
N LYS A 79 5.10 -4.85 -3.28
CA LYS A 79 5.96 -4.87 -2.08
C LYS A 79 5.19 -4.51 -0.82
N VAL A 80 4.32 -3.49 -0.91
CA VAL A 80 3.47 -3.09 0.22
C VAL A 80 2.55 -4.24 0.63
N LYS A 81 1.93 -4.96 -0.32
CA LYS A 81 1.11 -6.16 -0.05
C LYS A 81 1.89 -7.27 0.67
N SER A 82 3.17 -7.44 0.31
CA SER A 82 4.06 -8.42 0.95
C SER A 82 4.26 -8.08 2.42
N GLU A 83 4.64 -6.84 2.72
CA GLU A 83 4.83 -6.36 4.09
C GLU A 83 3.53 -6.42 4.90
N CYS A 84 2.39 -6.09 4.29
CA CYS A 84 1.07 -6.24 4.93
C CYS A 84 0.78 -7.71 5.30
N THR A 85 1.21 -8.66 4.48
CA THR A 85 1.02 -10.09 4.76
C THR A 85 1.89 -10.51 5.94
N GLN A 86 3.15 -10.11 5.96
CA GLN A 86 4.07 -10.39 7.07
C GLN A 86 3.60 -9.77 8.38
N PHE A 87 3.08 -8.55 8.35
CA PHE A 87 2.51 -7.90 9.53
C PHE A 87 1.33 -8.71 10.11
N ARG A 88 0.42 -9.20 9.26
CA ARG A 88 -0.72 -10.03 9.70
C ARG A 88 -0.27 -11.34 10.34
N GLU A 89 0.80 -11.96 9.83
CA GLU A 89 1.39 -13.14 10.48
C GLU A 89 1.87 -12.83 11.90
N TYR A 90 2.48 -11.65 12.12
CA TYR A 90 2.86 -11.21 13.46
C TYR A 90 1.67 -10.87 14.35
N CYS A 91 0.57 -10.34 13.80
CA CYS A 91 -0.68 -10.20 14.55
C CYS A 91 -1.20 -11.55 15.04
N ASN A 92 -1.24 -12.55 14.16
CA ASN A 92 -1.69 -13.91 14.50
C ASN A 92 -0.79 -14.57 15.54
N ALA A 93 0.52 -14.32 15.46
CA ALA A 93 1.50 -14.79 16.44
C ALA A 93 1.53 -13.97 17.74
N ARG A 94 0.73 -12.91 17.87
CA ARG A 94 0.75 -11.94 18.97
C ARG A 94 2.14 -11.34 19.25
N ASN A 95 2.91 -11.13 18.19
CA ASN A 95 4.27 -10.58 18.27
C ASN A 95 4.25 -9.06 18.07
N ALA A 96 4.17 -8.30 19.16
CA ALA A 96 4.12 -6.84 19.12
C ALA A 96 5.36 -6.21 18.45
N GLU A 97 6.57 -6.71 18.75
CA GLU A 97 7.81 -6.20 18.15
C GLU A 97 7.83 -6.46 16.63
N GLY A 98 7.39 -7.65 16.22
CA GLY A 98 7.22 -8.01 14.81
C GLY A 98 6.25 -7.08 14.09
N CYS A 99 5.09 -6.80 14.68
CA CYS A 99 4.12 -5.83 14.15
C CYS A 99 4.74 -4.44 13.99
N ILE A 100 5.39 -3.90 15.03
CA ILE A 100 6.01 -2.57 14.97
C ILE A 100 7.06 -2.51 13.86
N ARG A 101 7.94 -3.52 13.78
CA ARG A 101 9.01 -3.58 12.78
C ARG A 101 8.46 -3.63 11.35
N THR A 102 7.50 -4.52 11.10
CA THR A 102 6.87 -4.65 9.77
C THR A 102 6.04 -3.44 9.41
N PHE A 103 5.40 -2.76 10.37
CA PHE A 103 4.70 -1.51 10.09
C PHE A 103 5.64 -0.41 9.58
N GLN A 104 6.87 -0.33 10.10
CA GLN A 104 7.87 0.59 9.54
C GLN A 104 8.23 0.24 8.09
N GLN A 105 8.34 -1.06 7.76
CA GLN A 105 8.57 -1.51 6.38
C GLN A 105 7.38 -1.17 5.46
N VAL A 106 6.15 -1.37 5.94
CA VAL A 106 4.93 -0.96 5.23
C VAL A 106 4.98 0.53 4.88
N LYS A 107 5.28 1.41 5.86
CA LYS A 107 5.40 2.85 5.63
C LYS A 107 6.51 3.20 4.64
N GLN A 108 7.66 2.53 4.74
CA GLN A 108 8.80 2.75 3.85
C GLN A 108 8.50 2.37 2.40
N GLU A 109 7.93 1.18 2.17
CA GLU A 109 7.58 0.71 0.83
C GLU A 109 6.44 1.52 0.23
N HIS A 110 5.44 1.92 1.04
CA HIS A 110 4.37 2.82 0.62
C HIS A 110 4.89 4.19 0.17
N ALA A 111 5.74 4.83 0.98
CA ALA A 111 6.33 6.13 0.63
C ALA A 111 7.30 6.03 -0.56
N THR A 112 7.96 4.89 -0.75
CA THR A 112 8.84 4.64 -1.89
C THR A 112 8.05 4.45 -3.17
N LEU A 113 6.96 3.67 -3.13
CA LEU A 113 6.07 3.50 -4.27
C LEU A 113 5.43 4.83 -4.66
N ARG A 114 5.04 5.65 -3.68
CA ARG A 114 4.45 6.98 -3.92
C ARG A 114 5.35 7.86 -4.77
N ARG A 115 6.59 8.08 -4.31
CA ARG A 115 7.57 8.92 -5.02
C ARG A 115 7.86 8.39 -6.43
N LYS A 116 7.90 7.07 -6.58
CA LYS A 116 8.11 6.40 -7.86
C LYS A 116 6.95 6.62 -8.84
N LEU A 117 5.71 6.56 -8.36
CA LEU A 117 4.51 6.84 -9.15
C LEU A 117 4.40 8.34 -9.48
N GLU A 118 4.68 9.23 -8.53
CA GLU A 118 4.73 10.68 -8.78
C GLU A 118 5.75 11.02 -9.89
N THR A 119 6.94 10.42 -9.84
CA THR A 119 7.95 10.58 -10.91
C THR A 119 7.48 9.99 -12.23
N TYR A 120 6.74 8.88 -12.19
CA TYR A 120 6.19 8.25 -13.39
C TYR A 120 5.18 9.16 -14.08
N PHE A 121 4.21 9.71 -13.34
CA PHE A 121 3.20 10.61 -13.92
C PHE A 121 3.79 11.92 -14.40
N GLN A 122 4.77 12.50 -13.70
CA GLN A 122 5.48 13.70 -14.17
C GLN A 122 6.22 13.49 -15.49
N ALA A 123 6.67 12.27 -15.78
CA ALA A 123 7.39 11.94 -17.02
C ALA A 123 6.46 11.61 -18.20
N LEU A 124 5.15 11.49 -17.97
CA LEU A 124 4.14 11.29 -19.01
C LEU A 124 3.62 12.62 -19.60
N VAL A 125 4.01 13.76 -19.01
CA VAL A 125 3.69 15.13 -19.46
C VAL A 125 4.66 15.60 -20.54
#